data_AF-A0A2E6CKQ8-F1
#
_entry.id   AF-A0A2E6CKQ8-F1
#
_cell.length_a   1.000
_cell.length_b   1.000
_cell.length_c   1.000
_cell.angle_alpha   90.00
_cell.angle_beta   90.00
_cell.angle_gamma   90.00
#
_symmetry.space_group_name_H-M   'P 1'
#
loop_
_entity.id
_entity.type
_entity.pdbx_description
1 polymer ?
#
loop_
_entity_poly.entity_id
_entity_poly.type
_entity_poly.pdbx_seq_one_letter_code
_entity_poly.pdbx_strand_id
1 'polypeptide(L)'
;MADHEHITVTGSTGYVGGRLVPILLQNGYRVRCVTRSVGSLQDREWTGDIEIVEADLEEKNEVYDALRGSDRAFYLVPRGVLGRAYWYLLLPAHILIWRKMLQNLVKLAEKGPRASNAPI
;
A
#
# COMPACT_ATOMS: atom_id res chain seq x y z
N MET A 1 -4.71 -3.82 -24.96
CA MET A 1 -3.97 -3.00 -23.97
C MET A 1 -4.18 -3.71 -22.64
N ALA A 2 -3.14 -4.25 -22.01
CA ALA A 2 -3.31 -4.95 -20.74
C ALA A 2 -3.83 -3.94 -19.72
N ASP A 3 -5.02 -4.19 -19.18
CA ASP A 3 -5.65 -3.39 -18.15
C ASP A 3 -4.86 -3.60 -16.87
N HIS A 4 -3.78 -2.82 -16.71
CA HIS A 4 -2.90 -2.92 -15.55
C HIS A 4 -3.68 -2.38 -14.36
N GLU A 5 -4.18 -3.32 -13.56
CA GLU A 5 -5.01 -3.05 -12.38
C GLU A 5 -4.38 -1.96 -11.50
N HIS A 6 -5.19 -0.95 -11.17
CA HIS A 6 -4.74 0.24 -10.48
C HIS A 6 -4.92 0.08 -8.98
N ILE A 7 -3.79 0.07 -8.27
CA ILE A 7 -3.75 -0.22 -6.84
C ILE A 7 -3.38 1.04 -6.07
N THR A 8 -4.28 1.48 -5.19
CA THR A 8 -3.96 2.54 -4.22
C THR A 8 -3.33 1.97 -2.96
N VAL A 9 -2.25 2.58 -2.49
CA VAL A 9 -1.55 2.23 -1.25
C VAL A 9 -1.55 3.45 -0.33
N THR A 10 -2.27 3.38 0.79
CA THR A 10 -2.16 4.37 1.86
C THR A 10 -1.01 3.98 2.80
N GLY A 11 -0.40 4.94 3.50
CA GLY A 11 0.72 4.65 4.40
C GLY A 11 1.98 4.15 3.66
N SER A 12 2.13 4.53 2.39
CA SER A 12 3.26 4.23 1.49
C SER A 12 4.61 4.73 2.03
N THR A 13 4.61 5.70 2.94
CA THR A 13 5.79 6.22 3.64
C THR A 13 6.31 5.28 4.74
N GLY A 14 5.46 4.37 5.24
CA GLY A 14 5.77 3.46 6.33
C GLY A 14 6.62 2.24 5.94
N TYR A 15 7.02 1.46 6.94
CA TYR A 15 7.91 0.30 6.76
C TYR A 15 7.33 -0.79 5.83
N VAL A 16 6.02 -1.03 5.91
CA VAL A 16 5.31 -1.99 5.05
C VAL A 16 5.05 -1.37 3.67
N GLY A 17 4.43 -0.19 3.63
CA GLY A 17 4.05 0.48 2.39
C GLY A 17 5.24 0.71 1.45
N GLY A 18 6.36 1.24 1.97
CA GLY A 18 7.53 1.54 1.15
C GLY A 18 8.27 0.31 0.59
N ARG A 19 7.97 -0.90 1.09
CA ARG A 19 8.47 -2.18 0.55
C ARG A 19 7.45 -2.89 -0.34
N LEU A 20 6.16 -2.65 -0.10
CA LEU A 20 5.09 -3.20 -0.91
C LEU A 20 5.04 -2.56 -2.29
N VAL A 21 5.23 -1.24 -2.38
CA VAL A 21 5.18 -0.48 -3.64
C VAL A 21 6.14 -1.03 -4.72
N PRO A 22 7.45 -1.23 -4.46
CA PRO A 22 8.35 -1.86 -5.43
C PRO A 22 7.88 -3.23 -5.92
N ILE A 23 7.31 -4.05 -5.03
CA ILE A 23 6.83 -5.39 -5.37
C ILE A 23 5.62 -5.29 -6.30
N LEU A 24 4.68 -4.38 -6.01
CA LEU A 24 3.52 -4.17 -6.88
C LEU A 24 3.94 -3.68 -8.28
N LEU A 25 4.87 -2.73 -8.35
CA LEU A 25 5.44 -2.25 -9.61
C LEU A 25 6.13 -3.39 -10.39
N GLN A 26 6.94 -4.21 -9.73
CA GLN A 26 7.60 -5.37 -10.35
C GLN A 26 6.63 -6.42 -10.90
N ASN A 27 5.42 -6.53 -10.32
CA ASN A 27 4.37 -7.42 -10.81
C ASN A 27 3.52 -6.78 -11.91
N GLY A 28 3.87 -5.57 -12.38
CA GLY A 28 3.20 -4.89 -13.49
C GLY A 28 1.91 -4.18 -13.09
N TYR A 29 1.69 -3.92 -11.80
CA TYR A 29 0.56 -3.11 -11.35
C TYR A 29 0.87 -1.62 -11.50
N ARG A 30 -0.15 -0.81 -11.80
CA ARG A 30 -0.06 0.65 -11.65
C ARG A 30 -0.33 1.01 -10.20
N VAL A 31 0.56 1.79 -9.59
CA VAL A 31 0.49 2.06 -8.15
C VAL A 31 0.28 3.54 -7.89
N ARG A 32 -0.77 3.85 -7.12
CA ARG A 32 -1.03 5.17 -6.55
C ARG A 32 -0.68 5.16 -5.07
N CYS A 33 0.16 6.08 -4.63
CA CYS A 33 0.54 6.24 -3.24
C CYS A 33 -0.20 7.44 -2.63
N VAL A 34 -0.94 7.18 -1.56
CA VAL A 34 -1.62 8.23 -0.78
C VAL A 34 -0.77 8.60 0.42
N THR A 35 -0.41 9.87 0.51
CA THR A 35 0.38 10.42 1.61
C THR A 35 -0.17 11.79 2.03
N ARG A 36 0.22 12.27 3.22
CA ARG A 36 -0.14 13.61 3.71
C ARG A 36 0.78 14.72 3.20
N SER A 37 1.89 14.35 2.55
CA SER A 37 2.83 15.30 1.99
C SER A 37 3.63 14.62 0.88
N VAL A 38 3.65 15.19 -0.32
CA VAL A 38 4.45 14.69 -1.46
C VAL A 38 5.93 14.49 -1.09
N GLY A 39 6.49 15.37 -0.24
CA GLY A 39 7.89 15.33 0.18
C GLY A 39 8.29 14.04 0.91
N SER A 40 7.34 13.37 1.54
CA SER A 40 7.59 12.15 2.33
C SER A 40 8.00 10.91 1.51
N LEU A 41 7.89 10.98 0.18
CA LEU A 41 8.23 9.90 -0.73
C LEU A 41 9.44 10.22 -1.62
N GLN A 42 9.92 11.47 -1.67
CA GLN A 42 10.91 11.93 -2.64
C GLN A 42 12.25 11.17 -2.60
N ASP A 43 12.64 10.63 -1.44
CA ASP A 43 13.89 9.87 -1.28
C ASP A 43 13.80 8.41 -1.75
N ARG A 44 12.69 7.98 -2.37
CA ARG A 44 12.47 6.60 -2.82
C ARG A 44 12.78 6.46 -4.31
N GLU A 45 13.56 5.44 -4.67
CA GLU A 45 13.96 5.17 -6.05
C GLU A 45 12.78 4.92 -7.01
N TRP A 46 11.67 4.36 -6.50
CA TRP A 46 10.47 4.04 -7.27
C TRP A 46 9.47 5.19 -7.42
N THR A 47 9.81 6.39 -6.91
CA THR A 47 8.91 7.55 -6.94
C THR A 47 8.52 7.96 -8.36
N GLY A 48 9.40 7.75 -9.33
CA GLY A 48 9.13 8.06 -10.74
C GLY A 48 8.12 7.14 -11.42
N ASP A 49 7.86 5.97 -10.85
CA ASP A 49 7.01 4.92 -11.44
C ASP A 49 5.61 4.85 -10.80
N ILE A 50 5.28 5.81 -9.93
CA ILE A 50 4.01 5.85 -9.19
C ILE A 50 3.25 7.15 -9.40
N GLU A 51 1.94 7.10 -9.16
CA GLU A 51 1.13 8.29 -8.96
C GLU A 51 1.16 8.67 -7.47
N ILE A 52 1.42 9.95 -7.14
CA ILE A 52 1.33 10.43 -5.75
C ILE A 52 0.07 11.27 -5.63
N VAL A 53 -0.77 10.92 -4.66
CA VAL A 53 -1.93 11.72 -4.28
C VAL A 53 -1.75 12.18 -2.83
N GLU A 54 -1.89 13.48 -2.62
CA GLU A 54 -1.93 14.05 -1.29
C GLU A 54 -3.37 14.02 -0.77
N ALA A 55 -3.58 13.34 0.36
CA ALA A 55 -4.88 13.28 1.03
C ALA A 55 -4.72 13.00 2.52
N ASP A 56 -5.56 13.63 3.34
CA ASP A 56 -5.79 13.24 4.71
C ASP A 56 -6.76 12.05 4.76
N LEU A 57 -6.35 11.00 5.48
CA LEU A 57 -7.16 9.78 5.64
C LEU A 57 -8.26 9.94 6.68
N GLU A 58 -8.23 11.02 7.47
CA GLU A 58 -9.30 11.39 8.38
C GLU A 58 -10.43 12.15 7.67
N GLU A 59 -10.14 12.78 6.52
CA GLU A 59 -11.11 13.50 5.71
C GLU A 59 -11.76 12.61 4.66
N LYS A 60 -13.06 12.38 4.85
CA LYS A 60 -13.84 11.43 4.05
C LYS A 60 -13.81 11.74 2.56
N ASN A 61 -13.91 13.03 2.18
CA ASN A 61 -13.91 13.43 0.76
C ASN A 61 -12.54 13.21 0.11
N GLU A 62 -11.46 13.55 0.81
CA GLU A 62 -10.10 13.35 0.32
C GLU A 62 -9.79 11.86 0.12
N VAL A 63 -10.26 11.00 1.03
CA VAL A 63 -10.18 9.54 0.86
C VAL A 63 -10.92 9.06 -0.39
N TYR A 64 -12.13 9.55 -0.65
CA TYR A 64 -12.86 9.14 -1.85
C TYR A 64 -12.17 9.57 -3.14
N ASP A 65 -11.70 10.81 -3.19
CA ASP A 65 -11.00 11.32 -4.37
C ASP A 65 -9.68 10.58 -4.58
N ALA A 66 -8.95 10.26 -3.50
CA ALA A 66 -7.72 9.48 -3.57
C ALA A 66 -7.93 8.05 -4.06
N LEU A 67 -9.05 7.42 -3.70
CA LEU A 67 -9.40 6.06 -4.12
C LEU A 67 -10.06 5.99 -5.51
N ARG A 68 -10.43 7.14 -6.08
CA ARG A 68 -11.20 7.20 -7.33
C ARG A 68 -10.44 6.55 -8.49
N GLY A 69 -11.09 5.59 -9.14
CA GLY A 69 -10.52 4.86 -10.28
C GLY A 69 -9.45 3.83 -9.89
N SER A 70 -9.38 3.42 -8.63
CA SER A 70 -8.59 2.28 -8.19
C SER A 70 -9.44 1.02 -8.14
N ASP A 71 -8.91 -0.09 -8.65
CA ASP A 71 -9.55 -1.40 -8.58
C ASP A 71 -9.46 -1.98 -7.17
N ARG A 72 -8.33 -1.70 -6.49
CA ARG A 72 -8.00 -2.21 -5.16
C ARG A 72 -7.27 -1.16 -4.34
N ALA A 73 -7.40 -1.24 -3.02
CA ALA A 73 -6.72 -0.35 -2.10
C ALA A 73 -6.14 -1.09 -0.89
N PHE A 74 -4.88 -0.80 -0.56
CA PHE A 74 -4.22 -1.24 0.66
C PHE A 74 -4.28 -0.12 1.70
N TYR A 75 -5.07 -0.33 2.75
CA TYR A 75 -5.18 0.61 3.86
C TYR A 75 -4.16 0.26 4.97
N LEU A 76 -3.00 0.91 4.96
CA LEU A 76 -1.88 0.62 5.88
C LEU A 76 -1.68 1.76 6.90
N VAL A 77 -2.74 2.16 7.58
CA VAL A 77 -2.65 3.14 8.68
C VAL A 77 -2.25 2.41 9.97
N PRO A 78 -1.04 2.67 10.51
CA PRO A 78 -0.57 1.95 11.68
C PRO A 78 -1.33 2.38 12.93
N ARG A 79 -2.13 1.47 13.51
CA ARG A 79 -2.60 1.60 14.90
C ARG A 79 -1.60 0.92 15.84
N GLY A 80 -0.73 1.73 16.45
CA GLY A 80 -0.08 1.39 17.72
C GLY A 80 1.39 0.95 17.68
N VAL A 81 2.16 1.54 18.60
CA VAL A 81 3.59 1.27 18.87
C VAL A 81 3.83 -0.15 19.43
N LEU A 82 2.78 -0.80 19.96
CA LEU A 82 2.83 -2.16 20.53
C LEU A 82 3.28 -3.25 19.55
N GLY A 83 2.90 -3.14 18.27
CA GLY A 83 3.35 -4.09 17.25
C GLY A 83 4.87 -4.06 17.09
N ARG A 84 5.49 -2.87 17.11
CA ARG A 84 6.95 -2.72 16.95
C ARG A 84 7.72 -3.38 18.11
N ALA A 85 7.21 -3.27 19.34
CA ALA A 85 7.85 -3.87 20.52
C ALA A 85 7.84 -5.40 20.48
N TYR A 86 6.72 -6.02 20.09
CA TYR A 86 6.64 -7.47 19.87
C TYR A 86 7.57 -7.93 18.72
N TRP A 87 7.72 -7.10 17.68
CA TRP A 87 8.57 -7.37 16.53
C TRP A 87 10.08 -7.40 16.88
N TYR A 88 10.56 -6.48 17.74
CA TYR A 88 11.97 -6.47 18.18
C TYR A 88 12.37 -7.68 19.03
N LEU A 89 11.42 -8.34 19.70
CA LEU A 89 11.68 -9.54 20.51
C LEU A 89 11.98 -10.79 19.66
N LEU A 90 11.71 -10.79 18.34
CA LEU A 90 11.79 -11.96 17.45
C LEU A 90 12.73 -11.76 16.23
N LEU A 91 13.75 -10.90 16.37
CA LEU A 91 14.66 -10.45 15.30
C LEU A 91 15.21 -11.51 14.31
N PRO A 92 15.59 -12.75 14.69
CA PRO A 92 16.09 -13.72 13.71
C PRO A 92 15.00 -14.34 12.82
N ALA A 93 13.75 -14.45 13.28
CA ALA A 93 12.66 -15.10 12.53
C ALA A 93 12.03 -14.19 11.46
N HIS A 94 12.26 -12.88 11.55
CA HIS A 94 11.61 -11.88 10.69
C HIS A 94 11.96 -11.97 9.21
N ILE A 95 13.22 -12.13 8.84
CA ILE A 95 13.65 -12.01 7.43
C ILE A 95 12.98 -13.11 6.57
N LEU A 96 12.84 -14.31 7.13
CA LEU A 96 12.24 -15.48 6.45
C LEU A 96 10.71 -15.41 6.37
N ILE A 97 10.05 -14.99 7.45
CA ILE A 97 8.59 -14.94 7.52
C ILE A 97 8.05 -13.73 6.75
N TRP A 98 8.80 -12.62 6.70
CA TRP A 98 8.44 -11.37 6.04
C TRP A 98 8.18 -11.52 4.54
N ARG A 99 9.04 -12.26 3.81
CA ARG A 99 8.84 -12.54 2.38
C ARG A 99 7.55 -13.32 2.13
N LYS A 100 7.26 -14.33 2.95
CA LYS A 100 6.04 -15.13 2.84
C LYS A 100 4.77 -14.32 3.18
N MET A 101 4.85 -13.43 4.16
CA MET A 101 3.70 -12.61 4.56
C MET A 101 3.33 -11.56 3.51
N LEU A 102 4.31 -10.87 2.90
CA LEU A 102 4.06 -9.92 1.81
C LEU A 102 3.46 -10.62 0.58
N GLN A 103 3.99 -11.80 0.22
CA GLN A 103 3.43 -12.60 -0.86
C GLN A 103 2.00 -13.06 -0.56
N ASN A 104 1.71 -13.41 0.68
CA ASN A 104 0.33 -13.75 1.09
C ASN A 104 -0.61 -12.54 1.02
N LEU A 105 -0.17 -11.33 1.38
CA LEU A 105 -0.98 -10.12 1.24
C LEU A 105 -1.29 -9.80 -0.22
N VAL A 106 -0.31 -9.94 -1.13
CA VAL A 106 -0.53 -9.78 -2.57
C VAL A 106 -1.51 -10.85 -3.07
N LYS A 107 -1.30 -12.11 -2.69
CA LYS A 107 -2.17 -13.23 -3.09
C LYS A 107 -3.59 -13.11 -2.55
N LEU A 108 -3.76 -12.53 -1.36
CA LEU A 108 -5.06 -12.22 -0.77
C LEU A 108 -5.72 -11.03 -1.46
N ALA A 109 -4.95 -10.01 -1.87
CA ALA A 109 -5.47 -8.93 -2.68
C ALA A 109 -5.95 -9.44 -4.05
N GLU A 110 -5.19 -10.33 -4.68
CA GLU A 110 -5.58 -10.98 -5.94
C GLU A 110 -6.87 -11.81 -5.83
N LYS A 111 -7.05 -12.52 -4.70
CA LYS A 111 -8.25 -13.34 -4.42
C LYS A 111 -9.43 -12.55 -3.83
N GLY A 112 -9.20 -11.36 -3.28
CA GLY A 112 -10.22 -10.56 -2.65
C GLY A 112 -11.27 -10.10 -3.67
N PRO A 113 -12.56 -9.96 -3.25
CA PRO A 113 -13.61 -9.44 -4.12
C PRO A 113 -13.17 -8.07 -4.67
N ARG A 114 -13.29 -7.88 -5.99
CA ARG A 114 -13.06 -6.57 -6.61
C ARG A 114 -14.05 -5.58 -5.99
N ALA A 115 -13.58 -4.37 -5.70
CA ALA A 115 -14.40 -3.31 -5.11
C ALA A 115 -15.58 -2.89 -6.01
N SER A 116 -15.66 -3.39 -7.25
CA SER A 116 -16.77 -3.17 -8.18
C SER A 116 -18.14 -3.67 -7.70
N ASN A 117 -18.20 -4.54 -6.68
CA ASN A 117 -19.45 -5.16 -6.22
C ASN A 117 -19.85 -4.78 -4.78
N ALA A 118 -19.21 -3.79 -4.15
CA ALA A 118 -19.69 -3.29 -2.86
C ALA A 118 -20.95 -2.43 -3.11
N PRO A 119 -22.14 -2.80 -2.60
CA PRO A 119 -23.27 -1.89 -2.63
C PRO A 119 -22.92 -0.68 -1.75
N ILE A 120 -22.97 0.50 -2.37
CA ILE A 120 -22.90 1.81 -1.72
C ILE A 120 -24.11 2.00 -0.79
#